data_AF-A0A259DHN7-F1
#
_entry.id   AF-A0A259DHN7-F1
#
_cell.length_a   1.000
_cell.length_b   1.000
_cell.length_c   1.000
_cell.angle_alpha   90.00
_cell.angle_beta   90.00
_cell.angle_gamma   90.00
#
_symmetry.space_group_name_H-M   'P 1'
#
loop_
_entity.id
_entity.type
_entity.pdbx_description
1 polymer ?
#
loop_
_entity_poly.entity_id
_entity_poly.type
_entity_poly.pdbx_seq_one_letter_code
_entity_poly.pdbx_strand_id
1 'polypeptide(L)'
;NATSQLAQTTLRAVLGKHELDDMLAERERLNQDIQQLLDAQTDAWGIKVSNVEIKHVDIDETMVRAIAKQAEAERERRAKIIHAEGELQASEKLLAAAEILAARPQAMQLRYLQTLSNIAGDKTNTIVFPMPGELMNLMMRGEKKAE
;
A
#
# COMPACT_ATOMS: atom_id res chain seq x y z
N ASN A 1 -10.19 40.03 -27.28
CA ASN A 1 -9.97 39.00 -28.32
C ASN A 1 -10.88 37.81 -28.05
N ALA A 2 -11.94 37.64 -28.85
CA ALA A 2 -12.94 36.58 -28.71
C ALA A 2 -12.32 35.17 -28.71
N THR A 3 -11.26 34.95 -29.49
CA THR A 3 -10.43 33.74 -29.51
C THR A 3 -9.81 33.42 -28.15
N SER A 4 -9.33 34.43 -27.41
CA SER A 4 -8.72 34.22 -26.09
C SER A 4 -9.75 33.83 -25.03
N GLN A 5 -10.98 34.36 -25.12
CA GLN A 5 -12.07 34.01 -24.19
C GLN A 5 -12.62 32.61 -24.48
N LEU A 6 -12.71 32.26 -25.76
CA LEU A 6 -13.06 30.91 -26.20
C LEU A 6 -12.02 29.90 -25.70
N ALA A 7 -10.74 30.18 -25.92
CA ALA A 7 -9.64 29.34 -25.43
C ALA A 7 -9.70 29.13 -23.92
N GLN A 8 -9.92 30.19 -23.13
CA GLN A 8 -10.04 30.08 -21.67
C GLN A 8 -11.24 29.25 -21.22
N THR A 9 -12.40 29.40 -21.87
CA THR A 9 -13.61 28.64 -21.54
C THR A 9 -13.41 27.15 -21.85
N THR A 10 -12.84 26.86 -23.02
CA THR A 10 -12.55 25.51 -23.49
C THR A 10 -11.52 24.82 -22.61
N LEU A 11 -10.41 25.51 -22.27
CA LEU A 11 -9.43 25.03 -21.29
C LEU A 11 -10.11 24.69 -19.96
N ARG A 12 -10.87 25.61 -19.37
CA ARG A 12 -11.54 25.38 -18.09
C ARG A 12 -12.47 24.16 -18.13
N ALA A 13 -13.21 23.97 -19.21
CA ALA A 13 -14.16 22.87 -19.36
C ALA A 13 -13.46 21.50 -19.53
N VAL A 14 -12.33 21.45 -20.24
CA VAL A 14 -11.54 20.23 -20.41
C VAL A 14 -10.83 19.89 -19.10
N LEU A 15 -10.12 20.84 -18.51
CA LEU A 15 -9.38 20.64 -17.27
C LEU A 15 -10.29 20.24 -16.09
N GLY A 16 -11.56 20.66 -16.07
CA GLY A 16 -12.52 20.27 -15.04
C GLY A 16 -13.11 18.86 -15.19
N LYS A 17 -12.91 18.19 -16.34
CA LYS A 17 -13.38 16.82 -16.59
C LYS A 17 -12.32 15.76 -16.31
N HIS A 18 -11.06 16.16 -16.22
CA HIS A 18 -9.93 15.27 -15.94
C HIS A 18 -9.56 15.35 -14.47
N GLU A 19 -9.13 14.23 -13.89
CA GLU A 19 -8.53 14.26 -12.56
C GLU A 19 -7.17 14.98 -12.62
N LEU A 20 -6.76 15.60 -11.52
CA LEU A 20 -5.50 16.35 -11.50
C LEU A 20 -4.29 15.44 -11.83
N ASP A 21 -4.34 14.18 -11.40
CA ASP A 21 -3.30 13.20 -11.70
C ASP A 21 -3.17 12.94 -13.20
N ASP A 22 -4.29 12.87 -13.94
CA ASP A 22 -4.28 12.76 -15.40
C ASP A 22 -3.67 14.01 -16.04
N MET A 23 -3.86 15.18 -15.44
CA MET A 23 -3.33 16.44 -15.95
C MET A 23 -1.81 16.57 -15.77
N LEU A 24 -1.26 15.89 -14.77
CA LEU A 24 0.18 15.84 -14.53
C LEU A 24 0.85 14.71 -15.32
N ALA A 25 0.18 13.56 -15.46
CA ALA A 25 0.72 12.38 -16.12
C ALA A 25 0.51 12.37 -17.65
N GLU A 26 -0.61 12.89 -18.15
CA GLU A 26 -1.04 12.82 -19.56
C GLU A 26 -1.06 14.20 -20.25
N ARG A 27 -0.08 15.08 -19.94
CA ARG A 27 0.00 16.44 -20.53
C ARG A 27 -0.07 16.46 -22.05
N GLU A 28 0.60 15.52 -22.71
CA GLU A 28 0.65 15.46 -24.17
C GLU A 28 -0.73 15.16 -24.78
N ARG A 29 -1.47 14.26 -24.16
CA ARG A 29 -2.83 13.93 -24.57
C ARG A 29 -3.78 15.12 -24.39
N LEU A 30 -3.68 15.78 -23.24
CA LEU A 30 -4.44 17.01 -22.95
C LEU A 30 -4.12 18.13 -23.95
N ASN A 31 -2.85 18.33 -24.30
CA ASN A 31 -2.45 19.32 -25.31
C ASN A 31 -3.11 19.02 -26.67
N GLN A 32 -3.13 17.76 -27.10
CA GLN A 32 -3.76 17.33 -28.35
C GLN A 32 -5.28 17.52 -28.32
N ASP A 33 -5.95 17.12 -27.25
CA ASP A 33 -7.40 17.26 -27.11
C ASP A 33 -7.83 18.74 -27.12
N ILE A 34 -7.07 19.59 -26.42
CA ILE A 34 -7.32 21.04 -26.40
C ILE A 34 -7.02 21.67 -27.77
N GLN A 35 -5.96 21.24 -28.46
CA GLN A 35 -5.63 21.72 -29.81
C GLN A 35 -6.75 21.40 -30.79
N GLN A 36 -7.23 20.15 -30.84
CA GLN A 36 -8.28 19.72 -31.76
C GLN A 36 -9.59 20.48 -31.51
N LEU A 37 -9.94 20.65 -30.23
CA LEU A 37 -11.16 21.35 -29.86
C LEU A 37 -11.10 22.84 -30.16
N LEU A 38 -9.94 23.48 -29.95
CA LEU A 38 -9.76 24.88 -30.28
C LEU A 38 -9.76 25.12 -31.79
N ASP A 39 -9.01 24.33 -32.54
CA ASP A 39 -8.93 24.40 -33.99
C ASP A 39 -10.32 24.33 -34.64
N ALA A 40 -11.12 23.34 -34.23
CA ALA A 40 -12.49 23.17 -34.73
C ALA A 40 -13.42 24.36 -34.42
N GLN A 41 -13.25 25.01 -33.25
CA GLN A 41 -14.09 26.16 -32.90
C GLN A 41 -13.58 27.47 -33.52
N THR A 42 -12.28 27.58 -33.81
CA THR A 42 -11.68 28.78 -34.42
C THR A 42 -11.67 28.77 -35.94
N ASP A 43 -11.95 27.63 -36.57
CA ASP A 43 -12.13 27.49 -38.02
C ASP A 43 -13.19 28.44 -38.57
N ALA A 44 -14.28 28.67 -37.82
CA ALA A 44 -15.34 29.63 -38.19
C ALA A 44 -14.83 31.08 -38.32
N TRP A 45 -13.66 31.39 -37.76
CA TRP A 45 -12.99 32.68 -37.85
C TRP A 45 -11.80 32.67 -38.81
N GLY A 46 -11.54 31.55 -39.50
CA GLY A 46 -10.40 31.38 -40.41
C GLY A 46 -9.05 31.31 -39.69
N ILE A 47 -9.04 30.91 -38.41
CA ILE A 47 -7.83 30.83 -37.59
C ILE A 47 -7.47 29.35 -37.38
N LYS A 48 -6.29 28.95 -37.87
CA LYS A 48 -5.71 27.62 -37.65
C LYS A 48 -4.90 27.58 -36.36
N VAL A 49 -5.16 26.60 -35.49
CA VAL A 49 -4.41 26.42 -34.24
C VAL A 49 -3.38 25.30 -34.44
N SER A 50 -2.10 25.66 -34.56
CA SER A 50 -1.04 24.68 -34.85
C SER A 50 -0.52 23.91 -33.64
N ASN A 51 -0.46 24.54 -32.46
CA ASN A 51 0.02 23.90 -31.23
C ASN A 51 -0.59 24.56 -29.98
N VAL A 52 -0.83 23.77 -28.94
CA VAL A 52 -1.29 24.23 -27.63
C VAL A 52 -0.43 23.59 -26.56
N GLU A 53 0.04 24.39 -25.60
CA GLU A 53 0.86 23.91 -24.49
C GLU A 53 0.39 24.52 -23.17
N ILE A 54 0.15 23.65 -22.18
CA ILE A 54 -0.18 24.07 -20.82
C ILE A 54 1.10 24.56 -20.12
N LYS A 55 1.22 25.88 -19.93
CA LYS A 55 2.37 26.49 -19.23
C LYS A 55 2.32 26.30 -17.72
N HIS A 56 1.29 26.83 -17.07
CA HIS A 56 1.13 26.79 -15.62
C HIS A 56 -0.33 26.55 -15.26
N VAL A 57 -0.57 25.71 -14.26
CA VAL A 57 -1.88 25.47 -13.68
C VAL A 57 -1.83 26.01 -12.26
N ASP A 58 -2.47 27.15 -12.04
CA ASP A 58 -2.67 27.69 -10.70
C ASP A 58 -3.81 26.93 -10.03
N ILE A 59 -3.45 26.07 -9.07
CA ILE A 59 -4.41 25.32 -8.27
C ILE A 59 -4.63 26.10 -6.97
N ASP A 60 -5.89 26.35 -6.62
CA ASP A 60 -6.25 26.99 -5.36
C ASP A 60 -5.77 26.11 -4.18
N GLU A 61 -5.21 26.73 -3.13
CA GLU A 61 -4.74 26.04 -1.93
C GLU A 61 -5.82 25.13 -1.31
N THR A 62 -7.09 25.53 -1.41
CA THR A 62 -8.22 24.75 -0.90
C THR A 62 -8.34 23.39 -1.61
N MET A 63 -8.13 23.36 -2.92
CA MET A 63 -8.15 22.13 -3.73
C MET A 63 -6.91 21.27 -3.44
N VAL A 64 -5.72 21.87 -3.31
CA VAL A 64 -4.49 21.15 -2.96
C VAL A 64 -4.66 20.40 -1.63
N ARG A 65 -5.24 21.05 -0.62
CA ARG A 65 -5.52 20.41 0.69
C ARG A 65 -6.53 19.28 0.57
N ALA A 66 -7.59 19.43 -0.22
CA ALA A 66 -8.58 18.39 -0.44
C ALA A 66 -7.97 17.15 -1.11
N ILE A 67 -7.12 17.36 -2.11
CA ILE A 67 -6.40 16.30 -2.82
C ILE A 67 -5.41 15.60 -1.89
N ALA A 68 -4.63 16.36 -1.12
CA ALA A 68 -3.71 15.78 -0.14
C ALA A 68 -4.44 14.87 0.86
N LYS A 69 -5.60 15.32 1.36
CA LYS A 69 -6.43 14.54 2.28
C LYS A 69 -7.01 13.28 1.63
N GLN A 70 -7.45 13.37 0.37
CA GLN A 70 -7.94 12.21 -0.39
C GLN A 70 -6.82 11.20 -0.66
N ALA A 71 -5.66 11.67 -1.09
CA ALA A 71 -4.49 10.85 -1.36
C ALA A 71 -3.99 10.15 -0.08
N GLU A 72 -3.98 10.84 1.06
CA GLU A 72 -3.64 10.27 2.35
C GLU A 72 -4.63 9.17 2.76
N ALA A 73 -5.94 9.42 2.62
CA ALA A 73 -6.97 8.44 2.95
C ALA A 73 -6.89 7.17 2.07
N GLU A 74 -6.70 7.32 0.77
CA GLU A 74 -6.53 6.17 -0.13
C GLU A 74 -5.23 5.42 0.14
N ARG A 75 -4.14 6.14 0.47
CA ARG A 75 -2.86 5.53 0.86
C ARG A 75 -3.00 4.74 2.15
N GLU A 76 -3.68 5.28 3.15
CA GLU A 76 -3.94 4.58 4.42
C GLU A 76 -4.82 3.34 4.20
N ARG A 77 -5.87 3.47 3.36
CA ARG A 77 -6.73 2.34 2.99
C ARG A 77 -5.93 1.22 2.32
N ARG A 78 -5.10 1.56 1.34
CA ARG A 78 -4.24 0.59 0.64
C ARG A 78 -3.23 -0.06 1.58
N ALA A 79 -2.62 0.73 2.47
CA ALA A 79 -1.68 0.21 3.46
C ALA A 79 -2.34 -0.84 4.37
N LYS A 80 -3.57 -0.59 4.84
CA LYS A 80 -4.34 -1.54 5.65
C LYS A 80 -4.62 -2.85 4.91
N ILE A 81 -5.00 -2.77 3.64
CA ILE A 81 -5.27 -3.96 2.82
C ILE A 81 -4.00 -4.79 2.64
N ILE A 82 -2.90 -4.14 2.24
CA ILE A 82 -1.60 -4.81 2.04
C ILE A 82 -1.13 -5.48 3.34
N HIS A 83 -1.29 -4.80 4.48
CA HIS A 83 -0.94 -5.37 5.78
C HIS A 83 -1.78 -6.60 6.12
N ALA A 84 -3.10 -6.51 5.98
CA ALA A 84 -4.01 -7.62 6.26
C ALA A 84 -3.75 -8.82 5.34
N GLU A 85 -3.46 -8.57 4.06
CA GLU A 85 -3.10 -9.62 3.10
C GLU A 85 -1.75 -10.27 3.45
N GLY A 86 -0.76 -9.46 3.84
CA GLY A 86 0.53 -9.96 4.33
C GLY A 86 0.39 -10.82 5.59
N GLU A 87 -0.46 -10.41 6.54
CA GLU A 87 -0.75 -11.19 7.76
C GLU A 87 -1.44 -12.52 7.45
N LEU A 88 -2.39 -12.53 6.52
CA LEU A 88 -3.06 -13.76 6.08
C LEU A 88 -2.05 -14.73 5.45
N GLN A 89 -1.25 -14.24 4.50
CA GLN A 89 -0.22 -15.07 3.84
C GLN A 89 0.79 -15.61 4.84
N ALA A 90 1.24 -14.79 5.80
CA ALA A 90 2.14 -15.24 6.86
C ALA A 90 1.50 -16.33 7.72
N SER A 91 0.24 -16.15 8.12
CA SER A 91 -0.51 -17.10 8.95
C SER A 91 -0.70 -18.45 8.26
N GLU A 92 -1.05 -18.45 6.96
CA GLU A 92 -1.18 -19.67 6.16
C GLU A 92 0.14 -20.45 6.07
N LYS A 93 1.26 -19.75 5.84
CA LYS A 93 2.59 -20.38 5.78
C LYS A 93 3.00 -20.95 7.13
N LEU A 94 2.70 -20.25 8.22
CA LEU A 94 2.97 -20.73 9.59
C LEU A 94 2.13 -21.98 9.92
N LEU A 95 0.85 -21.99 9.55
CA LEU A 95 -0.01 -23.16 9.71
C LEU A 95 0.53 -24.36 8.95
N ALA A 96 0.85 -24.20 7.66
CA ALA A 96 1.41 -25.26 6.85
C ALA A 96 2.74 -25.79 7.43
N ALA A 97 3.61 -24.90 7.94
CA ALA A 97 4.84 -25.31 8.60
C ALA A 97 4.55 -26.09 9.90
N ALA A 98 3.58 -25.67 10.70
CA ALA A 98 3.17 -26.34 11.92
C ALA A 98 2.62 -27.76 11.65
N GLU A 99 1.79 -27.92 10.61
CA GLU A 99 1.27 -29.24 10.20
C GLU A 99 2.39 -30.20 9.78
N ILE A 100 3.36 -29.71 8.98
CA ILE A 100 4.53 -30.51 8.56
C ILE A 100 5.37 -30.93 9.77
N LEU A 101 5.57 -30.02 10.72
CA LEU A 101 6.31 -30.30 11.95
C LEU A 101 5.58 -31.31 12.85
N ALA A 102 4.26 -31.17 12.98
CA ALA A 102 3.42 -32.09 13.76
C ALA A 102 3.41 -33.51 13.16
N ALA A 103 3.45 -33.62 11.83
CA ALA A 103 3.49 -34.91 11.15
C ALA A 103 4.81 -35.69 11.36
N ARG A 104 5.90 -35.03 11.76
CA ARG A 104 7.22 -35.64 11.91
C ARG A 104 7.86 -35.28 13.26
N PRO A 105 7.74 -36.14 14.29
CA PRO A 105 8.29 -35.88 15.63
C PRO A 105 9.79 -35.52 15.64
N GLN A 106 10.57 -36.10 14.72
CA GLN A 106 12.00 -35.81 14.58
C GLN A 106 12.27 -34.36 14.12
N ALA A 107 11.37 -33.77 13.33
CA ALA A 107 11.50 -32.39 12.86
C ALA A 107 11.27 -31.38 14.00
N MET A 108 10.36 -31.67 14.92
CA MET A 108 10.17 -30.88 16.15
C MET A 108 11.40 -30.92 17.05
N GLN A 109 12.05 -32.07 17.18
CA GLN A 109 13.28 -32.19 17.96
C GLN A 109 14.44 -31.39 17.35
N LEU A 110 14.60 -31.41 16.01
CA LEU A 110 15.56 -30.57 15.31
C LEU A 110 15.26 -29.07 15.50
N ARG A 111 13.99 -28.67 15.39
CA ARG A 111 13.57 -27.29 15.66
C ARG A 111 13.90 -26.87 17.09
N TYR A 112 13.65 -27.73 18.07
CA TYR A 112 13.98 -27.49 19.47
C TYR A 112 15.49 -27.29 19.68
N LEU A 113 16.33 -28.15 19.09
CA LEU A 113 17.79 -28.02 19.15
C LEU A 113 18.28 -26.73 18.46
N GLN A 114 17.68 -26.34 17.34
CA GLN A 114 17.99 -25.05 16.67
C GLN A 114 17.62 -23.86 17.55
N THR A 115 16.44 -23.88 18.19
CA THR A 115 16.02 -22.83 19.13
C THR A 115 16.98 -22.73 20.32
N LEU A 116 17.40 -23.87 20.88
CA LEU A 116 18.40 -23.90 21.95
C LEU A 116 19.76 -23.34 21.49
N SER A 117 20.21 -23.69 20.29
CA SER A 117 21.47 -23.15 19.73
C SER A 117 21.40 -21.65 19.49
N ASN A 118 20.26 -21.12 19.03
CA ASN A 118 20.06 -19.69 18.84
C ASN A 118 20.08 -18.94 20.19
N ILE A 119 19.38 -19.46 21.19
CA ILE A 119 19.36 -18.88 22.55
C ILE A 119 20.75 -18.95 23.19
N ALA A 120 21.52 -20.02 22.97
CA ALA A 120 22.87 -20.16 23.51
C ALA A 120 23.90 -19.25 22.81
N GLY A 121 23.64 -18.85 21.56
CA GLY A 121 24.49 -17.91 20.81
C GLY A 121 24.33 -16.46 21.26
N ASP A 122 23.12 -16.05 21.65
CA ASP A 122 22.87 -14.78 22.30
C ASP A 122 23.25 -14.89 23.78
N LYS A 123 24.29 -14.18 24.22
CA LYS A 123 24.83 -14.18 25.60
C LYS A 123 23.78 -13.78 26.67
N THR A 124 22.81 -14.64 26.94
CA THR A 124 21.66 -14.39 27.81
C THR A 124 21.79 -15.28 29.03
N ASN A 125 22.04 -14.70 30.20
CA ASN A 125 22.33 -15.44 31.44
C ASN A 125 21.08 -16.03 32.14
N THR A 126 19.90 -15.87 31.52
CA THR A 126 18.62 -16.32 32.05
C THR A 126 17.94 -17.21 31.01
N ILE A 127 18.01 -18.53 31.22
CA ILE A 127 17.37 -19.53 30.35
C ILE A 127 15.97 -19.78 30.91
N VAL A 128 14.93 -19.28 30.23
CA VAL A 128 13.53 -19.59 30.57
C VAL A 128 13.15 -20.89 29.87
N PHE A 129 13.03 -21.97 30.64
CA PHE A 129 12.59 -23.27 30.15
C PHE A 129 11.05 -23.38 30.27
N PRO A 130 10.29 -23.41 29.16
CA PRO A 130 8.90 -23.83 29.23
C PRO A 130 8.85 -25.34 29.48
N MET A 131 8.43 -25.74 30.69
CA MET A 131 8.28 -27.14 31.05
C MET A 131 6.93 -27.68 30.54
N PRO A 132 6.91 -28.84 29.84
CA PRO A 132 5.66 -29.49 29.44
C PRO A 132 4.77 -29.77 30.67
N GLY A 133 3.46 -29.55 30.54
CA GLY A 133 2.50 -29.74 31.65
C GLY A 133 2.51 -31.15 32.26
N GLU A 134 2.91 -32.16 31.47
CA GLU A 134 3.09 -33.55 31.93
C GLU A 134 4.19 -33.69 32.98
N LEU A 135 5.28 -32.92 32.84
CA LEU A 135 6.41 -32.93 33.76
C LEU A 135 6.08 -32.18 35.07
N MET A 136 5.25 -31.13 34.97
CA MET A 136 4.67 -30.44 36.14
C MET A 136 3.71 -31.35 36.92
N ASN A 137 2.88 -32.13 36.21
CA ASN A 137 1.98 -33.11 36.83
C ASN A 137 2.75 -34.25 37.54
N LEU A 138 3.91 -34.65 37.02
CA LEU A 138 4.77 -35.65 37.65
C LEU A 138 5.38 -35.13 38.96
N MET A 139 5.79 -33.86 38.99
CA MET A 139 6.34 -33.20 40.18
C MET A 139 5.27 -33.03 41.27
N MET A 140 4.07 -32.56 40.90
CA MET A 140 2.95 -32.39 41.84
C MET A 140 2.37 -33.72 42.36
N ARG A 141 2.53 -34.83 41.64
CA ARG A 141 2.18 -36.18 42.15
C ARG A 141 3.22 -36.73 43.12
N GLY A 142 4.45 -36.24 43.10
CA GLY A 142 5.49 -36.61 44.06
C GLY A 142 5.22 -36.05 45.47
N GLU A 143 4.68 -34.83 45.57
CA GLU A 143 4.35 -34.19 46.85
C GLU A 143 3.16 -34.84 47.56
N LYS A 144 2.13 -35.28 46.81
CA LYS A 144 0.93 -35.92 47.40
C LYS A 144 1.14 -37.33 47.99
N LYS A 145 2.33 -37.91 47.88
CA LYS A 145 2.67 -39.23 48.45
C LYS A 145 3.49 -39.16 49.73
N ALA A 146 3.83 -37.97 50.21
CA ALA A 146 4.65 -37.75 51.39
C ALA A 146 3.85 -37.29 52.64
N GLU A 147 2.52 -37.34 52.59
CA GLU A 147 1.61 -37.09 53.72
C GLU A 147 0.84 -38.35 54.10
#